data_AF-A0AAC9SQT7-F1
#
_entry.id   AF-A0AAC9SQT7-F1
#
_cell.length_a   1.000
_cell.length_b   1.000
_cell.length_c   1.000
_cell.angle_alpha   90.00
_cell.angle_beta   90.00
_cell.angle_gamma   90.00
#
_symmetry.space_group_name_H-M   'P 1'
#
loop_
_entity.id
_entity.type
_entity.pdbx_description
1 polymer ?
#
loop_
_entity_poly.entity_id
_entity_poly.type
_entity_poly.pdbx_seq_one_letter_code
_entity_poly.pdbx_strand_id
1 'polypeptide(L)'
;MVIDALLPWLRWLIAFHIMSVMAWMAGLFYLPRLFVYHCQVAVGSQESQRFKIMERRLLKAIMTPAMCASLFFGVLLVLTPGG
;
A
#
# COMPACT_ATOMS: atom_id res chain seq x y z
N MET A 1 -17.64 8.02 20.72
CA MET A 1 -16.94 9.31 20.83
C MET A 1 -16.53 9.68 19.42
N VAL A 2 -17.28 10.57 18.77
CA VAL A 2 -16.89 11.12 17.46
C VAL A 2 -15.69 12.03 17.70
N ILE A 3 -14.68 11.96 16.85
CA ILE A 3 -13.48 12.79 17.01
C ILE A 3 -13.75 14.15 16.35
N ASP A 4 -14.58 14.98 16.98
CA ASP A 4 -14.96 16.30 16.45
C ASP A 4 -13.75 17.23 16.20
N ALA A 5 -12.65 17.02 16.94
CA ALA A 5 -11.39 17.73 16.75
C ALA A 5 -10.75 17.51 15.36
N LEU A 6 -11.14 16.47 14.61
CA LEU A 6 -10.61 16.16 13.28
C LEU A 6 -11.47 16.71 12.13
N LEU A 7 -12.66 17.27 12.40
CA LEU A 7 -13.53 17.89 11.40
C LEU A 7 -12.81 18.92 10.48
N PRO A 8 -12.01 19.88 11.00
CA PRO A 8 -11.30 20.82 10.13
C PRO A 8 -10.25 20.15 9.22
N TRP A 9 -9.77 18.96 9.62
CA TRP A 9 -8.73 18.19 8.93
C TRP A 9 -9.30 17.08 8.03
N LEU A 10 -10.63 16.91 7.97
CA LEU A 10 -11.28 15.82 7.23
C LEU A 10 -10.82 15.73 5.76
N ARG A 11 -10.73 16.88 5.07
CA ARG A 11 -10.25 16.94 3.67
C ARG A 11 -8.84 16.40 3.51
N TRP A 12 -7.97 16.67 4.49
CA TRP A 12 -6.61 16.15 4.50
C TRP A 12 -6.59 14.65 4.77
N LEU A 13 -7.41 14.15 5.72
CA LEU A 13 -7.53 12.71 5.99
C LEU A 13 -8.01 11.94 4.76
N ILE A 14 -9.01 12.47 4.04
CA ILE A 14 -9.48 11.91 2.76
C ILE A 14 -8.36 11.90 1.73
N ALA A 15 -7.61 13.01 1.57
CA ALA A 15 -6.50 13.09 0.63
C ALA A 15 -5.40 12.06 0.95
N PHE A 16 -4.97 11.95 2.22
CA PHE A 16 -3.98 10.96 2.65
C PHE A 16 -4.46 9.52 2.49
N HIS A 17 -5.73 9.25 2.80
CA HIS A 17 -6.34 7.94 2.57
C HIS A 17 -6.25 7.55 1.09
N ILE A 18 -6.71 8.43 0.19
CA ILE A 18 -6.70 8.19 -1.25
C ILE A 18 -5.27 7.98 -1.75
N MET A 19 -4.31 8.84 -1.37
CA MET A 19 -2.91 8.68 -1.76
C MET A 19 -2.34 7.32 -1.32
N SER A 20 -2.64 6.91 -0.09
CA SER A 20 -2.20 5.63 0.45
C SER A 20 -2.82 4.43 -0.29
N VAL A 21 -4.12 4.51 -0.59
CA VAL A 21 -4.83 3.49 -1.38
C VAL A 21 -4.24 3.39 -2.78
N MET A 22 -3.98 4.52 -3.46
CA MET A 22 -3.36 4.53 -4.79
C MET A 22 -1.97 3.89 -4.78
N ALA A 23 -1.13 4.21 -3.79
CA ALA A 23 0.18 3.58 -3.63
C ALA A 23 0.08 2.07 -3.39
N TRP A 24 -0.89 1.63 -2.58
CA TRP A 24 -1.13 0.22 -2.31
C TRP A 24 -1.62 -0.54 -3.54
N MET A 25 -2.57 0.04 -4.29
CA MET A 25 -3.09 -0.52 -5.53
C MET A 25 -2.00 -0.62 -6.60
N ALA A 26 -1.17 0.41 -6.77
CA ALA A 26 -0.04 0.37 -7.70
C ALA A 26 0.91 -0.80 -7.39
N GLY A 27 1.20 -1.06 -6.11
CA GLY A 27 2.00 -2.20 -5.68
C GLY A 27 1.34 -3.55 -6.00
N LEU A 28 0.03 -3.69 -5.75
CA LEU A 28 -0.73 -4.91 -6.08
C LEU A 28 -0.73 -5.24 -7.57
N PHE A 29 -0.75 -4.23 -8.46
CA PHE A 29 -0.67 -4.46 -9.91
C PHE A 29 0.76 -4.72 -10.39
N TYR A 30 1.78 -4.14 -9.75
CA TYR A 30 3.18 -4.32 -10.15
C TYR A 30 3.76 -5.67 -9.71
N LEU A 31 3.34 -6.18 -8.55
CA LEU A 31 3.81 -7.45 -8.00
C LEU A 31 3.57 -8.70 -8.89
N PRO A 32 2.35 -8.98 -9.41
CA PRO A 32 2.10 -10.16 -10.24
C PRO A 32 2.90 -10.13 -11.53
N ARG A 33 3.10 -8.94 -12.12
CA ARG A 33 3.98 -8.78 -13.28
C ARG A 33 5.41 -9.21 -12.98
N LEU A 34 5.92 -8.85 -11.80
CA LEU A 34 7.26 -9.24 -11.37
C LEU A 34 7.38 -10.76 -11.19
N PHE A 35 6.36 -11.41 -10.61
CA PHE A 35 6.31 -12.86 -10.48
C PHE A 35 6.29 -13.60 -11.81
N VAL A 36 5.56 -13.09 -12.81
CA VAL A 36 5.56 -13.68 -14.17
C VAL A 36 6.97 -13.66 -14.76
N TYR A 37 7.70 -12.55 -14.61
CA TYR A 37 9.08 -12.48 -15.08
C TYR A 37 10.02 -13.41 -14.30
N HIS A 38 9.83 -13.56 -12.99
CA HIS A 38 10.63 -14.48 -12.19
C HIS A 38 10.47 -15.94 -12.66
N CYS A 39 9.25 -16.38 -12.98
CA CYS A 39 9.00 -17.74 -13.48
C CYS A 39 9.70 -18.04 -14.83
N GLN A 40 10.07 -17.01 -15.60
CA GLN A 40 10.79 -17.18 -16.88
C GLN A 40 12.30 -17.37 -16.69
N VAL A 41 12.82 -17.15 -15.48
CA VAL A 41 14.25 -17.23 -15.17
C VAL A 41 14.59 -18.60 -14.58
N ALA A 42 15.76 -19.14 -14.93
CA ALA A 42 16.27 -20.38 -14.35
C ALA A 42 16.38 -20.30 -12.81
N VAL A 43 15.83 -21.30 -12.14
CA VAL A 43 15.82 -21.42 -10.69
C VAL A 43 17.25 -21.46 -10.16
N GLY A 44 17.58 -20.54 -9.24
CA GLY A 44 18.91 -20.47 -8.62
C GLY A 44 19.93 -19.62 -9.36
N SER A 45 19.58 -19.03 -10.50
CA SER A 45 20.41 -18.01 -11.16
C SER A 45 20.55 -16.73 -10.32
N GLN A 46 21.57 -15.92 -10.61
CA GLN A 46 21.74 -14.61 -9.98
C GLN A 46 20.53 -13.69 -10.21
N GLU A 47 19.91 -13.77 -11.39
CA GLU A 47 18.73 -12.98 -11.71
C GLU A 47 17.52 -13.39 -10.86
N SER A 48 17.31 -14.69 -10.59
CA SER A 48 16.27 -15.14 -9.65
C SER A 48 16.46 -14.57 -8.24
N GLN A 49 17.71 -14.48 -7.75
CA GLN A 49 17.99 -13.86 -6.44
C GLN A 49 17.69 -12.36 -6.44
N ARG A 50 17.97 -11.65 -7.54
CA ARG A 50 17.63 -10.23 -7.70
C ARG A 50 16.12 -10.02 -7.71
N PHE A 51 15.36 -10.85 -8.43
CA PHE A 51 13.90 -10.80 -8.42
C PHE A 51 13.31 -11.00 -7.02
N LYS A 52 13.80 -11.98 -6.25
CA LYS A 52 13.38 -12.19 -4.84
C LYS A 52 13.59 -10.95 -3.97
N ILE A 53 14.71 -10.25 -4.14
CA ILE A 53 15.00 -9.02 -3.40
C ILE A 53 14.03 -7.90 -3.82
N MET A 54 13.79 -7.74 -5.12
CA MET A 54 12.85 -6.74 -5.64
C MET A 54 11.43 -6.98 -5.15
N GLU A 55 10.94 -8.22 -5.25
CA GLU A 55 9.61 -8.63 -4.78
C GLU A 55 9.45 -8.37 -3.28
N ARG A 56 10.45 -8.76 -2.48
CA ARG A 56 10.43 -8.58 -1.02
C ARG A 56 10.45 -7.10 -0.63
N ARG A 57 11.23 -6.28 -1.32
CA ARG A 57 11.28 -4.83 -1.11
C ARG A 57 9.96 -4.18 -1.49
N LEU A 58 9.40 -4.53 -2.64
CA LEU A 58 8.10 -4.01 -3.07
C LEU A 58 7.01 -4.34 -2.05
N LEU A 59 6.93 -5.61 -1.63
CA LEU A 59 5.96 -6.06 -0.64
C LEU A 59 6.15 -5.38 0.72
N LYS A 60 7.33 -5.52 1.33
CA LYS A 60 7.54 -5.07 2.72
C LYS A 60 7.76 -3.58 2.85
N ALA A 61 8.48 -2.95 1.92
CA ALA A 61 8.88 -1.55 2.04
C ALA A 61 7.85 -0.58 1.44
N ILE A 62 7.05 -1.02 0.46
CA ILE A 62 6.08 -0.14 -0.21
C ILE A 62 4.66 -0.58 0.13
N MET A 63 4.28 -1.83 -0.19
CA MET A 63 2.89 -2.26 -0.06
C MET A 63 2.43 -2.37 1.40
N THR A 64 3.23 -2.95 2.29
CA THR A 64 2.86 -3.08 3.71
C THR A 64 2.60 -1.74 4.39
N PRO A 65 3.50 -0.72 4.33
CA PRO A 65 3.20 0.57 4.94
C PRO A 65 2.06 1.30 4.24
N ALA A 66 1.90 1.19 2.92
CA ALA A 66 0.78 1.80 2.20
C ALA A 66 -0.57 1.17 2.57
N MET A 67 -0.60 -0.14 2.83
CA MET A 67 -1.78 -0.84 3.34
C MET A 67 -2.10 -0.40 4.78
N CYS A 68 -1.09 -0.33 5.65
CA CYS A 68 -1.29 0.11 7.02
C CYS A 68 -1.82 1.54 7.08
N ALA A 69 -1.25 2.45 6.28
CA ALA A 69 -1.69 3.83 6.20
C ALA A 69 -3.10 3.95 5.61
N SER A 70 -3.46 3.18 4.58
CA SER A 70 -4.80 3.22 3.99
C SER A 70 -5.85 2.75 5.01
N LEU A 71 -5.60 1.65 5.71
CA LEU A 71 -6.46 1.15 6.78
C LEU A 71 -6.57 2.14 7.94
N PHE A 72 -5.44 2.71 8.37
CA PHE A 72 -5.41 3.70 9.46
C PHE A 72 -6.27 4.92 9.14
N PHE A 73 -6.06 5.55 7.98
CA PHE A 73 -6.88 6.68 7.57
C PHE A 73 -8.33 6.29 7.29
N GLY A 74 -8.59 5.09 6.79
CA GLY A 74 -9.95 4.58 6.56
C GLY A 74 -10.73 4.43 7.87
N VAL A 75 -10.10 3.86 8.90
CA VAL A 75 -10.70 3.74 10.24
C VAL A 75 -10.95 5.13 10.84
N LEU A 76 -10.00 6.06 10.72
CA LEU A 76 -10.18 7.44 11.19
C LEU A 76 -11.39 8.13 10.52
N LEU A 77 -11.60 7.90 9.22
CA LEU A 77 -12.75 8.45 8.49
C LEU A 77 -14.07 7.84 8.97
N VAL A 78 -14.13 6.52 9.19
CA VAL A 78 -15.33 5.85 9.73
C VAL A 78 -15.68 6.35 11.14
N LEU A 79 -14.68 6.62 11.97
CA LEU A 79 -14.85 7.13 13.33
C LEU A 79 -15.16 8.64 13.39
N THR A 80 -15.11 9.34 12.26
CA THR A 80 -15.46 10.76 12.14
C THR A 80 -16.67 10.92 11.20
N PRO A 81 -17.89 10.52 11.62
CA PRO A 81 -19.09 10.80 10.85
C PRO A 81 -19.27 12.33 10.78
N GLY A 82 -19.00 12.91 9.61
CA GLY A 82 -19.34 14.30 9.30
C GLY A 82 -20.80 14.42 8.86
N GLY A 83 -21.73 13.95 9.70
CA GLY A 83 -23.18 13.96 9.48
C GLY A 83 -23.90 14.78 10.55
#